data_AF-A0A7K4LYM4-F1
#
_entry.id   AF-A0A7K4LYM4-F1
#
_cell.length_a   1.000
_cell.length_b   1.000
_cell.length_c   1.000
_cell.angle_alpha   90.00
_cell.angle_beta   90.00
_cell.angle_gamma   90.00
#
_symmetry.space_group_name_H-M   'P 1'
#
loop_
_entity.id
_entity.type
_entity.pdbx_description
1 polymer ?
#
loop_
_entity_poly.entity_id
_entity_poly.type
_entity_poly.pdbx_seq_one_letter_code
_entity_poly.pdbx_strand_id
1 'polypeptide(L)'
;YRAFIFILTFLLYASFHLSRKPISIVKGELHKHCGASHEVELHSYREYAAQIQPVKKSSNVSQCGWEPFDKSNYKQLLGALDYSFLCAYAIGMYLSGIIGERLPIRYYLTFGMLASGFFTALFGLGYFYNIHNLWFYIMAQIVNGLVQTTGWPSVVTCIGNWFGKGRRGLIMGMWNSHTSVGNILGSLIAAYWVSTCWGLSFVVPGVIIAVMGIVCFLFLIEHPKDISCSCTPSSVSK
;
A
#
# COMPACT_ATOMS: atom_id res chain seq x y z
N TYR A 1 4.26 28.91 -0.77
CA TYR A 1 3.08 28.04 -0.56
C TYR A 1 2.72 27.14 -1.74
N ARG A 2 2.58 27.63 -3.00
CA ARG A 2 2.26 26.76 -4.16
C ARG A 2 3.19 25.55 -4.33
N ALA A 3 4.50 25.78 -4.35
CA ALA A 3 5.49 24.69 -4.47
C ALA A 3 5.42 23.73 -3.27
N PHE A 4 5.22 24.25 -2.07
CA PHE A 4 5.07 23.44 -0.85
C PHE A 4 3.85 22.52 -0.93
N ILE A 5 2.66 23.04 -1.28
CA ILE A 5 1.45 22.23 -1.42
C ILE A 5 1.58 21.20 -2.55
N PHE A 6 2.25 21.56 -3.64
CA PHE A 6 2.55 20.61 -4.71
C PHE A 6 3.42 19.46 -4.22
N ILE A 7 4.53 19.74 -3.53
CA ILE A 7 5.43 18.71 -2.98
C ILE A 7 4.71 17.89 -1.91
N LEU A 8 3.94 18.53 -1.03
CA LEU A 8 3.19 17.85 0.01
C LEU A 8 2.20 16.87 -0.62
N THR A 9 1.28 17.34 -1.46
CA THR A 9 0.29 16.47 -2.12
C THR A 9 0.93 15.39 -2.99
N PHE A 10 2.08 15.67 -3.62
CA PHE A 10 2.88 14.68 -4.33
C PHE A 10 3.36 13.56 -3.40
N LEU A 11 3.95 13.89 -2.25
CA LEU A 11 4.44 12.91 -1.29
C LEU A 11 3.30 12.14 -0.62
N LEU A 12 2.19 12.82 -0.28
CA LEU A 12 0.98 12.17 0.25
C LEU A 12 0.50 11.09 -0.72
N TYR A 13 0.41 11.43 -2.01
CA TYR A 13 -0.14 10.50 -2.99
C TYR A 13 0.89 9.44 -3.45
N ALA A 14 2.18 9.76 -3.44
CA ALA A 14 3.24 8.75 -3.57
C ALA A 14 3.16 7.70 -2.44
N SER A 15 2.81 8.09 -1.20
CA SER A 15 2.68 7.15 -0.08
C SER A 15 1.51 6.16 -0.23
N PHE A 16 0.40 6.57 -0.88
CA PHE A 16 -0.68 5.66 -1.27
C PHE A 16 -0.22 4.62 -2.30
N HIS A 17 0.60 5.03 -3.28
CA HIS A 17 1.11 4.09 -4.29
C HIS A 17 2.15 3.14 -3.71
N LEU A 18 2.96 3.63 -2.78
CA LEU A 18 3.93 2.86 -2.01
C LEU A 18 3.25 1.72 -1.25
N SER A 19 2.09 1.94 -0.61
CA SER A 19 1.38 0.90 0.16
C SER A 19 0.71 -0.18 -0.71
N ARG A 20 0.48 0.07 -1.99
CA ARG A 20 -0.17 -0.87 -2.93
C ARG A 20 0.79 -1.92 -3.49
N LYS A 21 2.10 -1.63 -3.52
CA LYS A 21 3.10 -2.50 -4.16
C LYS A 21 3.55 -3.75 -3.41
N PRO A 22 3.57 -3.83 -2.07
CA PRO A 22 4.12 -4.97 -1.35
C PRO A 22 3.58 -6.33 -1.79
N ILE A 23 2.27 -6.44 -2.06
CA ILE A 23 1.64 -7.70 -2.50
C ILE A 23 2.36 -8.29 -3.71
N SER A 24 2.68 -7.46 -4.71
CA SER A 24 3.33 -7.92 -5.95
C SER A 24 4.73 -8.51 -5.74
N ILE A 25 5.44 -8.08 -4.70
CA ILE A 25 6.79 -8.54 -4.37
C ILE A 25 6.73 -9.77 -3.46
N VAL A 26 5.81 -9.77 -2.50
CA VAL A 26 5.67 -10.84 -1.50
C VAL A 26 5.07 -12.13 -2.08
N LYS A 27 4.45 -12.11 -3.28
CA LYS A 27 3.89 -13.32 -3.93
C LYS A 27 4.88 -14.48 -4.03
N GLY A 28 6.16 -14.19 -4.29
CA GLY A 28 7.22 -15.21 -4.42
C GLY A 28 7.61 -15.87 -3.11
N GLU A 29 7.46 -15.17 -1.98
CA GLU A 29 7.75 -15.70 -0.64
C GLU A 29 6.55 -16.45 -0.06
N LEU A 30 5.33 -16.05 -0.41
CA LEU A 30 4.10 -16.75 -0.02
C LEU A 30 4.01 -18.15 -0.65
N HIS A 31 4.58 -18.32 -1.85
CA HIS A 31 4.62 -19.58 -2.58
C HIS A 31 6.04 -19.93 -3.05
N LYS A 32 6.81 -20.62 -2.20
CA LYS A 32 8.14 -21.13 -2.56
C LYS A 32 8.03 -22.50 -3.25
N HIS A 33 8.59 -22.60 -4.46
CA HIS A 33 8.81 -23.90 -5.11
C HIS A 33 9.96 -24.63 -4.38
N CYS A 34 9.62 -25.48 -3.42
CA CYS A 34 10.59 -26.18 -2.59
C CYS A 34 11.23 -27.40 -3.29
N GLY A 35 11.79 -27.20 -4.49
CA GLY A 35 12.32 -28.29 -5.34
C GLY A 35 13.80 -28.22 -5.71
N ALA A 36 14.52 -27.11 -5.51
CA ALA A 36 15.82 -26.94 -6.20
C ALA A 36 17.07 -27.01 -5.29
N SER A 37 16.96 -26.85 -3.97
CA SER A 37 18.14 -26.88 -3.09
C SER A 37 18.54 -28.29 -2.64
N HIS A 38 17.57 -29.21 -2.56
CA HIS A 38 17.83 -30.57 -2.06
C HIS A 38 18.31 -31.56 -3.13
N GLU A 39 18.14 -31.26 -4.42
CA GLU A 39 18.58 -32.16 -5.50
C GLU A 39 20.09 -32.11 -5.74
N VAL A 40 20.73 -30.95 -5.54
CA VAL A 40 22.18 -30.77 -5.76
C VAL A 40 23.00 -31.47 -4.67
N GLU A 41 22.57 -31.41 -3.40
CA GLU A 41 23.20 -32.19 -2.33
C GLU A 41 22.90 -33.70 -2.48
N LEU A 42 21.65 -34.07 -2.75
CA LEU A 42 21.25 -35.49 -2.83
C LEU A 42 21.97 -36.25 -3.95
N HIS A 43 22.29 -35.62 -5.07
CA HIS A 43 23.05 -36.28 -6.14
C HIS A 43 24.48 -36.65 -5.72
N SER A 44 25.12 -35.86 -4.87
CA SER A 44 26.47 -36.16 -4.35
C SER A 44 26.48 -37.30 -3.33
N TYR A 45 25.38 -37.52 -2.59
CA TYR A 45 25.28 -38.63 -1.63
C TYR A 45 24.73 -39.92 -2.24
N ARG A 46 24.01 -39.84 -3.38
CA ARG A 46 23.38 -41.00 -4.04
C ARG A 46 24.38 -41.98 -4.63
N GLU A 47 25.58 -41.53 -5.01
CA GLU A 47 26.67 -42.42 -5.43
C GLU A 47 27.29 -43.22 -4.26
N TYR A 48 27.20 -42.71 -3.02
CA TYR A 48 27.75 -43.40 -1.83
C TYR A 48 26.72 -44.32 -1.13
N ALA A 49 25.42 -44.02 -1.24
CA ALA A 49 24.36 -44.67 -0.47
C ALA A 49 23.78 -45.96 -1.08
N ALA A 50 24.34 -46.50 -2.16
CA ALA A 50 23.86 -47.73 -2.81
C ALA A 50 24.05 -49.04 -2.01
N GLN A 51 24.42 -48.96 -0.72
CA GLN A 51 24.79 -50.10 0.13
C GLN A 51 23.93 -50.29 1.40
N ILE A 52 22.90 -49.46 1.67
CA ILE A 52 22.11 -49.60 2.92
C ILE A 52 20.61 -49.52 2.63
N GLN A 53 19.86 -50.42 3.29
CA GLN A 53 18.41 -50.68 3.20
C GLN A 53 17.50 -49.43 3.12
N PRO A 54 16.29 -49.55 2.54
CA PRO A 54 15.41 -48.41 2.31
C PRO A 54 14.84 -47.91 3.64
N VAL A 55 15.45 -46.85 4.17
CA VAL A 55 14.85 -46.07 5.25
C VAL A 55 13.57 -45.46 4.71
N LYS A 56 12.43 -45.82 5.34
CA LYS A 56 11.11 -45.24 5.12
C LYS A 56 11.23 -43.71 5.09
N LYS A 57 11.07 -43.12 3.90
CA LYS A 57 11.06 -41.66 3.70
C LYS A 57 9.87 -41.10 4.49
N SER A 58 10.16 -40.48 5.63
CA SER A 58 9.18 -39.72 6.41
C SER A 58 8.54 -38.70 5.47
N SER A 59 7.24 -38.85 5.27
CA SER A 59 6.37 -38.02 4.43
C SER A 59 6.08 -36.69 5.11
N ASN A 60 7.11 -35.95 5.49
CA ASN A 60 7.02 -34.56 5.91
C ASN A 60 7.77 -33.72 4.89
N VAL A 61 7.15 -33.54 3.71
CA VAL A 61 7.52 -32.45 2.80
C VAL A 61 7.22 -31.16 3.55
N SER A 62 8.26 -30.59 4.15
CA SER A 62 8.26 -29.33 4.88
C SER A 62 7.47 -28.25 4.13
N GLN A 63 6.38 -27.79 4.75
CA GLN A 63 5.57 -26.63 4.36
C GLN A 63 6.50 -25.42 4.15
N CYS A 64 6.78 -25.11 2.89
CA CYS A 64 7.71 -24.07 2.47
C CYS A 64 7.00 -22.75 2.12
N GLY A 65 5.68 -22.82 1.93
CA GLY A 65 4.81 -21.67 1.64
C GLY A 65 3.96 -21.27 2.85
N TRP A 66 3.37 -20.08 2.78
CA TRP A 66 2.51 -19.55 3.83
C TRP A 66 1.05 -19.92 3.57
N GLU A 67 0.43 -20.73 4.44
CA GLU A 67 -1.01 -21.03 4.35
C GLU A 67 -1.83 -19.73 4.48
N PRO A 68 -2.85 -19.48 3.64
CA PRO A 68 -3.48 -20.38 2.67
C PRO A 68 -2.92 -20.29 1.23
N PHE A 69 -1.81 -19.57 1.01
CA PHE A 69 -1.20 -19.32 -0.31
C PHE A 69 -0.17 -20.39 -0.73
N ASP A 70 -0.03 -21.44 0.05
CA ASP A 70 0.86 -22.59 -0.18
C ASP A 70 0.31 -23.56 -1.24
N LYS A 71 -1.01 -23.63 -1.39
CA LYS A 71 -1.72 -24.53 -2.30
C LYS A 71 -1.53 -24.17 -3.77
N SER A 72 -1.78 -25.14 -4.67
CA SER A 72 -1.67 -24.94 -6.13
C SER A 72 -2.59 -23.84 -6.69
N ASN A 73 -3.63 -23.46 -5.95
CA ASN A 73 -4.55 -22.37 -6.30
C ASN A 73 -4.08 -20.99 -5.82
N TYR A 74 -2.85 -20.82 -5.33
CA TYR A 74 -2.33 -19.54 -4.83
C TYR A 74 -2.51 -18.36 -5.81
N LYS A 75 -2.35 -18.59 -7.12
CA LYS A 75 -2.56 -17.56 -8.15
C LYS A 75 -4.00 -17.03 -8.14
N GLN A 76 -4.98 -17.91 -7.93
CA GLN A 76 -6.39 -17.54 -7.83
C GLN A 76 -6.66 -16.78 -6.52
N LEU A 77 -6.05 -17.19 -5.40
CA LEU A 77 -6.20 -16.52 -4.10
C LEU A 77 -5.60 -15.11 -4.10
N LEU A 78 -4.38 -14.96 -4.62
CA LEU A 78 -3.74 -13.65 -4.78
C LEU A 78 -4.50 -12.78 -5.78
N GLY A 79 -5.01 -13.39 -6.86
CA GLY A 79 -5.89 -12.72 -7.81
C GLY A 79 -7.19 -12.24 -7.16
N ALA A 80 -7.79 -13.03 -6.27
CA ALA A 80 -8.97 -12.65 -5.52
C ALA A 80 -8.70 -11.46 -4.59
N LEU A 81 -7.55 -11.42 -3.91
CA LEU A 81 -7.15 -10.27 -3.08
C LEU A 81 -7.02 -8.98 -3.89
N ASP A 82 -6.30 -9.05 -5.01
CA ASP A 82 -6.11 -7.90 -5.90
C ASP A 82 -7.46 -7.44 -6.48
N TYR A 83 -8.31 -8.38 -6.89
CA TYR A 83 -9.64 -8.10 -7.41
C TYR A 83 -10.57 -7.47 -6.37
N SER A 84 -10.60 -8.01 -5.15
CA SER A 84 -11.41 -7.46 -4.05
C SER A 84 -11.02 -6.02 -3.72
N PHE A 85 -9.71 -5.72 -3.68
CA PHE A 85 -9.22 -4.34 -3.51
C PHE A 85 -9.69 -3.44 -4.65
N LEU A 86 -9.48 -3.85 -5.92
CA LEU A 86 -9.81 -3.04 -7.09
C LEU A 86 -11.31 -2.79 -7.23
N CYS A 87 -12.14 -3.80 -6.96
CA CYS A 87 -13.60 -3.67 -6.99
C CYS A 87 -14.09 -2.72 -5.90
N ALA A 88 -13.62 -2.89 -4.67
CA ALA A 88 -13.91 -1.99 -3.56
C ALA A 88 -13.46 -0.56 -3.85
N TYR A 89 -12.25 -0.39 -4.41
CA TYR A 89 -11.72 0.90 -4.83
C TYR A 89 -12.58 1.55 -5.92
N ALA A 90 -13.06 0.80 -6.91
CA ALA A 90 -13.91 1.33 -7.98
C ALA A 90 -15.24 1.88 -7.43
N ILE A 91 -15.92 1.11 -6.57
CA ILE A 91 -17.16 1.54 -5.90
C ILE A 91 -16.88 2.75 -5.00
N GLY A 92 -15.82 2.67 -4.19
CA GLY A 92 -15.42 3.72 -3.28
C GLY A 92 -15.04 5.02 -3.98
N MET A 93 -14.50 4.98 -5.21
CA MET A 93 -14.15 6.17 -5.98
C MET A 93 -15.39 6.98 -6.38
N TYR A 94 -16.46 6.30 -6.78
CA TYR A 94 -17.74 6.96 -7.07
C TYR A 94 -18.31 7.63 -5.82
N LEU A 95 -18.38 6.90 -4.70
CA LEU A 95 -18.90 7.44 -3.43
C LEU A 95 -18.01 8.54 -2.85
N SER A 96 -16.69 8.40 -2.97
CA SER A 96 -15.72 9.36 -2.44
C SER A 96 -15.79 10.70 -3.16
N GLY A 97 -16.12 10.73 -4.45
CA GLY A 97 -16.39 11.98 -5.16
C GLY A 97 -17.53 12.77 -4.49
N ILE A 98 -18.65 12.11 -4.21
CA ILE A 98 -19.84 12.75 -3.61
C ILE A 98 -19.58 13.20 -2.17
N ILE A 99 -18.91 12.35 -1.38
CA ILE A 99 -18.60 12.65 0.03
C ILE A 99 -17.53 13.74 0.13
N GLY A 100 -16.52 13.68 -0.74
CA GLY A 100 -15.37 14.60 -0.74
C GLY A 100 -15.75 16.06 -1.05
N GLU A 101 -16.86 16.30 -1.75
CA GLU A 101 -17.39 17.65 -1.98
C GLU A 101 -18.00 18.29 -0.72
N ARG A 102 -18.40 17.47 0.27
CA ARG A 102 -19.11 17.94 1.48
C ARG A 102 -18.23 18.01 2.72
N LEU A 103 -17.05 17.40 2.68
CA LEU A 103 -16.13 17.34 3.80
C LEU A 103 -14.90 18.21 3.54
N PRO A 104 -14.36 18.89 4.57
CA PRO A 104 -13.10 19.60 4.44
C PRO A 104 -11.98 18.64 4.03
N ILE A 105 -11.24 18.98 2.97
CA ILE A 105 -10.28 18.10 2.28
C ILE A 105 -9.22 17.60 3.26
N ARG A 106 -8.77 18.48 4.17
CA ARG A 106 -7.77 18.17 5.20
C ARG A 106 -8.18 16.98 6.07
N TYR A 107 -9.40 16.98 6.60
CA TYR A 107 -9.86 15.90 7.48
C TYR A 107 -10.19 14.64 6.70
N TYR A 108 -10.80 14.79 5.52
CA TYR A 108 -11.18 13.66 4.68
C TYR A 108 -9.96 12.86 4.20
N LEU A 109 -8.93 13.56 3.69
CA LEU A 109 -7.68 12.95 3.26
C LEU A 109 -6.90 12.34 4.42
N THR A 110 -6.84 13.03 5.56
CA THR A 110 -6.16 12.53 6.78
C THR A 110 -6.77 11.21 7.25
N PHE A 111 -8.10 11.16 7.38
CA PHE A 111 -8.80 9.94 7.80
C PHE A 111 -8.49 8.78 6.86
N GLY A 112 -8.57 9.03 5.55
CA GLY A 112 -8.22 8.06 4.53
C GLY A 112 -6.80 7.51 4.70
N MET A 113 -5.80 8.38 4.81
CA MET A 113 -4.40 7.98 4.95
C MET A 113 -4.12 7.19 6.23
N LEU A 114 -4.67 7.62 7.36
CA LEU A 114 -4.52 6.91 8.64
C LEU A 114 -5.18 5.54 8.60
N ALA A 115 -6.42 5.46 8.09
CA ALA A 115 -7.13 4.21 7.95
C ALA A 115 -6.42 3.27 6.95
N SER A 116 -5.94 3.79 5.81
CA SER A 116 -5.17 3.00 4.85
C SER A 116 -3.88 2.47 5.45
N GLY A 117 -3.18 3.28 6.25
CA GLY A 117 -2.00 2.85 6.98
C GLY A 117 -2.30 1.74 7.98
N PHE A 118 -3.38 1.89 8.74
CA PHE A 118 -3.84 0.88 9.67
C PHE A 118 -4.17 -0.45 8.97
N PHE A 119 -5.00 -0.45 7.93
CA PHE A 119 -5.39 -1.69 7.26
C PHE A 119 -4.24 -2.32 6.45
N THR A 120 -3.33 -1.51 5.91
CA THR A 120 -2.10 -2.01 5.27
C THR A 120 -1.18 -2.66 6.31
N ALA A 121 -0.97 -2.04 7.46
CA ALA A 121 -0.19 -2.63 8.54
C ALA A 121 -0.87 -3.88 9.10
N LEU A 122 -2.19 -3.87 9.25
CA LEU A 122 -2.99 -5.02 9.69
C LEU A 122 -2.80 -6.23 8.77
N PHE A 123 -2.75 -6.02 7.45
CA PHE A 123 -2.41 -7.09 6.50
C PHE A 123 -1.05 -7.71 6.82
N GLY A 124 -0.02 -6.89 7.08
CA GLY A 124 1.31 -7.34 7.48
C GLY A 124 1.37 -8.01 8.85
N LEU A 125 0.54 -7.58 9.80
CA LEU A 125 0.41 -8.19 11.13
C LEU A 125 -0.10 -9.63 11.06
N GLY A 126 -0.76 -10.03 9.97
CA GLY A 126 -1.13 -11.42 9.70
C GLY A 126 0.06 -12.39 9.77
N TYR A 127 1.27 -11.93 9.40
CA TYR A 127 2.51 -12.68 9.57
C TYR A 127 2.87 -12.90 11.04
N PHE A 128 2.89 -11.82 11.83
CA PHE A 128 3.32 -11.87 13.23
C PHE A 128 2.36 -12.65 14.13
N TYR A 129 1.06 -12.58 13.84
CA TYR A 129 0.02 -13.32 14.57
C TYR A 129 -0.24 -14.73 14.02
N ASN A 130 0.53 -15.20 13.03
CA ASN A 130 0.33 -16.50 12.36
C ASN A 130 -1.13 -16.73 11.91
N ILE A 131 -1.72 -15.74 11.25
CA ILE A 131 -3.10 -15.82 10.76
C ILE A 131 -3.10 -16.49 9.37
N HIS A 132 -3.66 -17.69 9.30
CA HIS A 132 -3.79 -18.48 8.07
C HIS A 132 -5.20 -18.42 7.43
N ASN A 133 -6.00 -17.40 7.77
CA ASN A 133 -7.35 -17.24 7.25
C ASN A 133 -7.40 -16.27 6.06
N LEU A 134 -7.81 -16.74 4.88
CA LEU A 134 -7.92 -15.92 3.66
C LEU A 134 -8.87 -14.72 3.82
N TRP A 135 -9.97 -14.90 4.55
CA TRP A 135 -10.99 -13.86 4.73
C TRP A 135 -10.44 -12.65 5.48
N PHE A 136 -9.49 -12.85 6.40
CA PHE A 136 -8.80 -11.74 7.07
C PHE A 136 -8.10 -10.83 6.05
N TYR A 137 -7.33 -11.43 5.14
CA TYR A 137 -6.61 -10.68 4.10
C TYR A 137 -7.56 -10.02 3.09
N ILE A 138 -8.64 -10.69 2.70
CA ILE A 138 -9.66 -10.13 1.79
C ILE A 138 -10.38 -8.94 2.43
N MET A 139 -10.83 -9.06 3.69
CA MET A 139 -11.53 -7.98 4.38
C MET A 139 -10.62 -6.79 4.61
N ALA A 140 -9.36 -7.02 5.01
CA ALA A 140 -8.37 -5.95 5.10
C ALA A 140 -8.21 -5.21 3.76
N GLN A 141 -8.14 -5.95 2.64
CA GLN A 141 -8.02 -5.36 1.31
C GLN A 141 -9.26 -4.61 0.83
N ILE A 142 -10.47 -5.10 1.13
CA ILE A 142 -11.72 -4.40 0.79
C ILE A 142 -11.79 -3.06 1.51
N VAL A 143 -11.58 -3.07 2.83
CA VAL A 143 -11.66 -1.83 3.61
C VAL A 143 -10.53 -0.89 3.22
N ASN A 144 -9.30 -1.38 3.05
CA ASN A 144 -8.18 -0.60 2.56
C ASN A 144 -8.48 0.03 1.19
N GLY A 145 -9.08 -0.73 0.26
CA GLY A 145 -9.52 -0.25 -1.04
C GLY A 145 -10.49 0.92 -0.92
N LEU A 146 -11.52 0.80 -0.07
CA LEU A 146 -12.51 1.85 0.17
C LEU A 146 -11.89 3.11 0.79
N VAL A 147 -11.02 2.99 1.80
CA VAL A 147 -10.46 4.17 2.46
C VAL A 147 -9.40 4.87 1.60
N GLN A 148 -8.72 4.16 0.69
CA GLN A 148 -7.74 4.76 -0.22
C GLN A 148 -8.38 5.64 -1.30
N THR A 149 -9.69 5.49 -1.56
CA THR A 149 -10.37 6.30 -2.59
C THR A 149 -10.47 7.77 -2.20
N THR A 150 -10.40 8.08 -0.90
CA THR A 150 -10.33 9.46 -0.38
C THR A 150 -9.18 10.27 -0.95
N GLY A 151 -8.09 9.60 -1.36
CA GLY A 151 -6.86 10.22 -1.83
C GLY A 151 -7.06 11.08 -3.08
N TRP A 152 -7.45 10.43 -4.18
CA TRP A 152 -7.51 11.05 -5.51
C TRP A 152 -8.40 12.30 -5.61
N PRO A 153 -9.70 12.26 -5.27
CA PRO A 153 -10.56 13.44 -5.42
C PRO A 153 -10.10 14.60 -4.54
N SER A 154 -9.60 14.30 -3.34
CA SER A 154 -9.06 15.30 -2.40
C SER A 154 -7.85 16.06 -2.97
N VAL A 155 -6.83 15.33 -3.43
CA VAL A 155 -5.59 15.95 -3.91
C VAL A 155 -5.77 16.65 -5.27
N VAL A 156 -6.59 16.08 -6.17
CA VAL A 156 -6.91 16.71 -7.45
C VAL A 156 -7.64 18.04 -7.23
N THR A 157 -8.57 18.07 -6.28
CA THR A 157 -9.28 19.30 -5.89
C THR A 157 -8.33 20.33 -5.28
N CYS A 158 -7.44 19.90 -4.37
CA CYS A 158 -6.43 20.77 -3.76
C CYS A 158 -5.51 21.41 -4.83
N ILE A 159 -4.97 20.63 -5.78
CA ILE A 159 -4.14 21.15 -6.87
C ILE A 159 -4.95 22.09 -7.77
N GLY A 160 -6.20 21.75 -8.05
CA GLY A 160 -7.13 22.58 -8.81
C GLY A 160 -7.36 23.95 -8.19
N ASN A 161 -7.49 24.01 -6.87
CA ASN A 161 -7.66 25.24 -6.07
C ASN A 161 -6.40 26.13 -6.11
N TRP A 162 -5.21 25.52 -6.09
CA TRP A 162 -3.94 26.25 -5.98
C TRP A 162 -3.36 26.76 -7.30
N PHE A 163 -3.59 26.05 -8.41
CA PHE A 163 -2.88 26.28 -9.67
C PHE A 163 -3.73 26.83 -10.83
N GLY A 164 -5.05 27.00 -10.67
CA GLY A 164 -5.90 27.67 -11.67
C GLY A 164 -5.90 26.98 -13.04
N LYS A 165 -6.35 27.65 -14.12
CA LYS A 165 -6.65 27.03 -15.43
C LYS A 165 -5.51 27.02 -16.47
N GLY A 166 -4.54 27.93 -16.40
CA GLY A 166 -3.63 28.20 -17.53
C GLY A 166 -2.53 27.16 -17.83
N ARG A 167 -2.10 26.35 -16.86
CA ARG A 167 -1.04 25.31 -17.03
C ARG A 167 -1.41 23.97 -16.39
N ARG A 168 -2.71 23.65 -16.32
CA ARG A 168 -3.21 22.45 -15.62
C ARG A 168 -2.60 21.15 -16.12
N GLY A 169 -2.48 20.99 -17.44
CA GLY A 169 -1.94 19.76 -18.05
C GLY A 169 -0.51 19.47 -17.63
N LEU A 170 0.38 20.47 -17.69
CA LEU A 170 1.78 20.33 -17.29
C LEU A 170 1.92 20.08 -15.78
N ILE A 171 1.15 20.79 -14.96
CA ILE A 171 1.20 20.64 -13.50
C ILE A 171 0.67 19.26 -13.09
N MET A 172 -0.47 18.83 -13.64
CA MET A 172 -1.01 17.49 -13.40
C MET A 172 -0.07 16.40 -13.93
N GLY A 173 0.55 16.61 -15.09
CA GLY A 173 1.52 15.67 -15.66
C GLY A 173 2.74 15.47 -14.76
N MET A 174 3.38 16.56 -14.31
CA MET A 174 4.49 16.49 -13.35
C MET A 174 4.04 15.88 -12.03
N TRP A 175 2.87 16.29 -11.53
CA TRP A 175 2.35 15.76 -10.28
C TRP A 175 2.08 14.26 -10.38
N ASN A 176 1.56 13.76 -11.51
CA ASN A 176 1.24 12.36 -11.73
C ASN A 176 2.46 11.41 -11.68
N SER A 177 3.68 11.94 -11.80
CA SER A 177 4.90 11.17 -11.59
C SER A 177 5.06 10.62 -10.16
N HIS A 178 4.24 11.10 -9.20
CA HIS A 178 4.12 10.52 -7.86
C HIS A 178 3.84 9.01 -7.93
N THR A 179 3.10 8.55 -8.94
CA THR A 179 2.73 7.13 -9.10
C THR A 179 3.99 6.30 -9.27
N SER A 180 4.90 6.73 -10.15
CA SER A 180 6.17 6.06 -10.39
C SER A 180 7.07 6.09 -9.15
N VAL A 181 7.19 7.25 -8.49
CA VAL A 181 8.00 7.39 -7.27
C VAL A 181 7.49 6.48 -6.16
N GLY A 182 6.18 6.51 -5.88
CA GLY A 182 5.56 5.65 -4.88
C GLY A 182 5.74 4.17 -5.21
N ASN A 183 5.58 3.79 -6.47
CA ASN A 183 5.78 2.40 -6.90
C ASN A 183 7.22 1.93 -6.69
N ILE A 184 8.22 2.74 -7.04
CA ILE A 184 9.65 2.41 -6.85
C ILE A 184 9.94 2.23 -5.36
N LEU A 185 9.54 3.20 -4.52
CA LEU A 185 9.78 3.13 -3.08
C LEU A 185 9.08 1.92 -2.44
N GLY A 186 7.84 1.63 -2.84
CA GLY A 186 7.09 0.47 -2.36
C GLY A 186 7.77 -0.85 -2.73
N SER A 187 8.28 -0.97 -3.96
CA SER A 187 9.03 -2.14 -4.40
C SER A 187 10.35 -2.30 -3.63
N LEU A 188 11.11 -1.22 -3.42
CA LEU A 188 12.38 -1.26 -2.68
C LEU A 188 12.18 -1.67 -1.21
N ILE A 189 11.21 -1.06 -0.52
CA ILE A 189 10.91 -1.39 0.88
C ILE A 189 10.43 -2.83 0.98
N ALA A 190 9.54 -3.25 0.09
CA ALA A 190 9.04 -4.63 0.11
C ALA A 190 10.16 -5.64 -0.14
N ALA A 191 11.03 -5.38 -1.14
CA ALA A 191 12.15 -6.26 -1.49
C ALA A 191 13.18 -6.41 -0.36
N TYR A 192 13.41 -5.37 0.44
CA TYR A 192 14.32 -5.45 1.58
C TYR A 192 13.82 -6.43 2.66
N TRP A 193 12.52 -6.46 2.92
CA TRP A 193 11.92 -7.27 3.98
C TRP A 193 11.37 -8.62 3.51
N VAL A 194 11.23 -8.83 2.19
CA VAL A 194 10.50 -9.98 1.64
C VAL A 194 11.08 -11.31 2.10
N SER A 195 12.41 -11.46 2.09
CA SER A 195 13.09 -12.72 2.40
C SER A 195 13.31 -12.98 3.89
N THR A 196 13.17 -11.96 4.75
CA THR A 196 13.36 -12.09 6.20
C THR A 196 12.03 -12.20 6.91
N CYS A 197 11.24 -11.13 6.88
CA CYS A 197 9.94 -11.01 7.52
C CYS A 197 8.99 -10.30 6.56
N TRP A 198 8.33 -11.05 5.67
CA TRP A 198 7.46 -10.46 4.64
C TRP A 198 6.34 -9.59 5.21
N GLY A 199 5.92 -9.81 6.47
CA GLY A 199 4.96 -8.93 7.17
C GLY A 199 5.44 -7.47 7.25
N LEU A 200 6.75 -7.24 7.40
CA LEU A 200 7.33 -5.89 7.44
C LEU A 200 7.27 -5.18 6.09
N SER A 201 7.20 -5.93 4.98
CA SER A 201 6.95 -5.38 3.65
C SER A 201 5.62 -4.63 3.58
N PHE A 202 4.68 -4.89 4.50
CA PHE A 202 3.39 -4.18 4.60
C PHE A 202 3.32 -3.22 5.78
N VAL A 203 3.86 -3.61 6.95
CA VAL A 203 3.85 -2.77 8.16
C VAL A 203 4.62 -1.47 7.92
N VAL A 204 5.81 -1.52 7.31
CA VAL A 204 6.61 -0.30 7.08
C VAL A 204 5.90 0.67 6.15
N PRO A 205 5.40 0.26 4.96
CA PRO A 205 4.51 1.08 4.14
C PRO A 205 3.29 1.63 4.87
N GLY A 206 2.63 0.82 5.70
CA GLY A 206 1.47 1.21 6.50
C GLY A 206 1.79 2.31 7.51
N VAL A 207 2.95 2.24 8.16
CA VAL A 207 3.43 3.30 9.05
C VAL A 207 3.76 4.57 8.28
N ILE A 208 4.42 4.47 7.12
CA ILE A 208 4.79 5.63 6.29
C ILE A 208 3.54 6.41 5.87
N ILE A 209 2.53 5.74 5.32
CA ILE A 209 1.29 6.42 4.91
C ILE A 209 0.52 7.01 6.11
N ALA A 210 0.54 6.34 7.28
CA ALA A 210 -0.08 6.88 8.49
C ALA A 210 0.64 8.16 8.98
N VAL A 211 1.97 8.15 9.00
CA VAL A 211 2.79 9.34 9.33
C VAL A 211 2.52 10.46 8.32
N MET A 212 2.45 10.15 7.03
CA MET A 212 2.07 11.13 6.01
C MET A 212 0.64 11.65 6.21
N GLY A 213 -0.28 10.84 6.74
CA GLY A 213 -1.60 11.27 7.18
C GLY A 213 -1.54 12.29 8.32
N ILE A 214 -0.66 12.12 9.30
CA ILE A 214 -0.43 13.12 10.36
C ILE A 214 0.17 14.40 9.77
N VAL A 215 1.14 14.28 8.86
CA VAL A 215 1.72 15.44 8.15
C VAL A 215 0.65 16.18 7.34
N CYS A 216 -0.25 15.46 6.66
CA CYS A 216 -1.41 16.01 5.98
C CYS A 216 -2.29 16.79 6.96
N PHE A 217 -2.60 16.18 8.12
CA PHE A 217 -3.39 16.82 9.15
C PHE A 217 -2.74 18.08 9.67
N LEU A 218 -1.41 18.17 9.79
CA LEU A 218 -0.77 19.37 10.35
C LEU A 218 -0.57 20.47 9.31
N PHE A 219 -0.26 20.13 8.06
CA PHE A 219 0.28 21.07 7.08
C PHE A 219 -0.55 21.28 5.82
N LEU A 220 -1.59 20.47 5.56
CA LEU A 220 -2.41 20.65 4.35
C LEU A 220 -3.28 21.91 4.48
N ILE A 221 -3.08 22.85 3.56
CA ILE A 221 -3.90 24.06 3.41
C ILE A 221 -4.75 23.92 2.15
N GLU A 222 -6.06 23.92 2.34
CA GLU A 222 -7.04 23.63 1.29
C GLU A 222 -7.17 24.78 0.28
N HIS A 223 -7.31 26.01 0.76
CA HIS A 223 -7.46 27.18 -0.09
C HIS A 223 -6.32 28.18 0.14
N PRO A 224 -5.80 28.80 -0.93
CA PRO A 224 -4.83 29.89 -0.78
C PRO A 224 -5.39 31.10 0.00
N LYS A 225 -6.73 31.25 0.06
CA LYS A 225 -7.42 32.31 0.80
C LYS A 225 -7.28 32.18 2.32
N ASP A 226 -7.05 30.97 2.83
CA ASP A 226 -6.92 30.71 4.27
C ASP A 226 -5.66 31.36 4.85
N ILE A 227 -4.66 31.60 3.99
CA ILE A 227 -3.41 32.28 4.35
C ILE A 227 -3.63 33.80 4.44
N SER A 228 -4.51 34.36 3.59
CA SER A 228 -4.76 35.80 3.51
C SER A 228 -5.47 36.35 4.74
N CYS A 229 -6.43 35.60 5.29
CA CYS A 229 -7.23 36.01 6.44
C CYS A 229 -6.44 36.03 7.76
N SER A 230 -5.28 35.38 7.81
CA SER A 230 -4.41 35.38 9.00
C SER A 230 -3.61 36.68 9.16
N CYS A 231 -3.51 37.49 8.10
CA CYS A 231 -2.59 38.63 8.02
C CYS A 231 -3.28 40.00 7.90
N THR A 232 -4.59 40.11 8.08
CA THR A 232 -5.26 41.41 8.11
C THR A 232 -5.61 41.78 9.55
N PRO A 233 -4.84 42.65 10.23
CA PRO A 233 -5.36 43.34 11.41
C PRO A 233 -6.60 44.10 10.94
N SER A 234 -7.69 43.94 11.67
CA SER A 234 -8.92 44.69 11.51
C SER A 234 -8.61 46.20 11.59
N SER A 235 -8.38 46.83 10.45
CA SER A 235 -8.49 48.28 10.32
C SER A 235 -9.98 48.62 10.43
N VAL A 236 -10.45 48.76 11.66
CA VAL A 236 -11.71 49.39 11.99
C VAL A 236 -11.60 50.86 11.56
N SER A 237 -12.18 51.22 10.41
CA SER A 237 -12.51 52.61 10.16
C SER A 237 -13.89 52.86 10.76
N LYS A 238 -13.91 53.70 11.79
CA LYS A 238 -15.08 54.50 12.14
C LYS A 238 -15.30 55.59 11.09
#